data_AF-A0A7K2VTJ2-F1
#
_entry.id   AF-A0A7K2VTJ2-F1
#
_cell.length_a   1.000
_cell.length_b   1.000
_cell.length_c   1.000
_cell.angle_alpha   90.00
_cell.angle_beta   90.00
_cell.angle_gamma   90.00
#
_symmetry.space_group_name_H-M   'P 1'
#
loop_
_entity.id
_entity.type
_entity.pdbx_description
1 polymer ?
#
loop_
_entity_poly.entity_id
_entity_poly.type
_entity_poly.pdbx_seq_one_letter_code
_entity_poly.pdbx_strand_id
1 'polypeptide(L)'
;MLHRGHEHTSGAGGGELTVPMAWFYAEYIADELLRTGDLMPPTSFEFRAGRDALALTVFLSDTEGELSGVRVVSQLETWLSLTAYDQPWREWVGGRMAELTAQAATSETPDPDLALAGDAWRWLEETELLAPDLDAVPGGGAARGEEEGPKVWTPAWRLGLPLGHLAIHLF
;
A
#
# COMPACT_ATOMS: atom_id res chain seq x y z
N MET A 1 -33.29 25.32 50.29
CA MET A 1 -33.46 25.58 48.85
C MET A 1 -32.65 24.55 48.09
N LEU A 2 -33.29 23.93 47.10
CA LEU A 2 -32.87 22.71 46.41
C LEU A 2 -31.71 22.99 45.45
N HIS A 3 -30.56 22.34 45.65
CA HIS A 3 -29.59 22.15 44.57
C HIS A 3 -29.70 20.71 44.08
N ARG A 4 -30.45 20.61 42.99
CA ARG A 4 -30.65 19.46 42.12
C ARG A 4 -29.28 18.89 41.72
N GLY A 5 -28.97 17.68 42.19
CA GLY A 5 -27.86 16.89 41.65
C GLY A 5 -28.13 16.67 40.17
N HIS A 6 -27.23 17.16 39.33
CA HIS A 6 -27.24 16.85 37.91
C HIS A 6 -26.61 15.47 37.76
N GLU A 7 -27.44 14.44 37.72
CA GLU A 7 -27.06 13.11 37.28
C GLU A 7 -26.71 13.22 35.79
N HIS A 8 -25.42 13.35 35.48
CA HIS A 8 -24.92 13.13 34.14
C HIS A 8 -25.02 11.64 33.82
N THR A 9 -26.15 11.24 33.25
CA THR A 9 -26.24 10.03 32.44
C THR A 9 -25.55 10.32 31.10
N SER A 10 -24.21 10.34 31.09
CA SER A 10 -23.47 10.31 29.82
C SER A 10 -23.32 8.86 29.42
N GLY A 11 -24.07 8.47 28.39
CA GLY A 11 -24.20 7.10 27.92
C GLY A 11 -22.86 6.46 27.59
N ALA A 12 -22.79 5.16 27.86
CA ALA A 12 -21.82 4.25 27.29
C ALA A 12 -22.06 4.19 25.76
N GLY A 13 -21.52 5.15 25.05
CA GLY A 13 -21.40 5.18 23.59
C GLY A 13 -19.92 5.28 23.22
N GLY A 14 -19.08 4.48 23.87
CA GLY A 14 -17.69 4.32 23.49
C GLY A 14 -17.62 3.42 22.26
N GLY A 15 -17.97 3.97 21.09
CA GLY A 15 -17.52 3.40 19.82
C GLY A 15 -16.00 3.53 19.82
N GLU A 16 -15.32 2.51 20.33
CA GLU A 16 -13.87 2.42 20.33
C GLU A 16 -13.43 2.46 18.87
N LEU A 17 -12.94 3.62 18.43
CA LEU A 17 -12.38 3.81 17.10
C LEU A 17 -11.22 2.83 16.97
N THR A 18 -11.47 1.69 16.34
CA THR A 18 -10.46 0.68 16.08
C THR A 18 -9.39 1.32 15.20
N VAL A 19 -8.17 1.44 15.71
CA VAL A 19 -7.03 1.97 14.95
C VAL A 19 -6.61 0.88 13.95
N PRO A 20 -6.57 1.19 12.63
CA PRO A 20 -6.17 0.23 11.61
C PRO A 20 -4.66 -0.03 11.63
N MET A 21 -4.24 -0.83 12.62
CA MET A 21 -2.84 -1.09 12.88
C MET A 21 -2.18 -1.93 11.80
N ALA A 22 -2.89 -2.92 11.22
CA ALA A 22 -2.31 -3.83 10.24
C ALA A 22 -1.94 -3.10 8.94
N TRP A 23 -2.81 -2.21 8.46
CA TRP A 23 -2.54 -1.37 7.30
C TRP A 23 -1.36 -0.42 7.56
N PHE A 24 -1.34 0.27 8.70
CA PHE A 24 -0.23 1.18 9.01
C PHE A 24 1.11 0.45 9.17
N TYR A 25 1.12 -0.78 9.69
CA TYR A 25 2.33 -1.60 9.71
C TYR A 25 2.78 -1.98 8.30
N ALA A 26 1.86 -2.34 7.41
CA ALA A 26 2.18 -2.65 6.02
C ALA A 26 2.73 -1.42 5.26
N GLU A 27 2.11 -0.24 5.44
CA GLU A 27 2.62 1.02 4.89
C GLU A 27 4.01 1.37 5.41
N TYR A 28 4.25 1.18 6.72
CA TYR A 28 5.55 1.44 7.32
C TYR A 28 6.64 0.54 6.74
N ILE A 29 6.38 -0.78 6.63
CA ILE A 29 7.32 -1.72 6.02
C ILE A 29 7.61 -1.33 4.56
N ALA A 30 6.57 -1.01 3.78
CA ALA A 30 6.71 -0.60 2.39
C ALA A 30 7.55 0.69 2.23
N ASP A 31 7.29 1.68 3.08
CA ASP A 31 7.98 2.97 3.09
C ASP A 31 9.47 2.81 3.48
N GLU A 32 9.78 1.96 4.48
CA GLU A 32 11.16 1.64 4.85
C GLU A 32 11.91 0.89 3.74
N LEU A 33 11.27 -0.09 3.09
CA LEU A 33 11.86 -0.81 1.95
C LEU A 33 12.22 0.15 0.80
N LEU A 34 11.29 1.02 0.41
CA LEU A 34 11.52 1.98 -0.67
C LEU A 34 12.55 3.04 -0.34
N ARG A 35 12.57 3.54 0.90
CA ARG A 35 13.60 4.48 1.35
C ARG A 35 14.98 3.86 1.39
N THR A 36 15.08 2.59 1.78
CA THR A 36 16.36 1.87 1.77
C THR A 36 16.90 1.73 0.34
N GLY A 37 16.02 1.49 -0.63
CA GLY A 37 16.41 1.39 -2.04
C GLY A 37 16.74 2.73 -2.73
N ASP A 38 16.41 3.88 -2.13
CA ASP A 38 16.58 5.24 -2.68
C ASP A 38 16.14 5.37 -4.16
N LEU A 39 15.08 4.64 -4.53
CA LEU A 39 14.67 4.47 -5.93
C LEU A 39 14.00 5.72 -6.50
N MET A 40 13.21 6.43 -5.69
CA MET A 40 12.43 7.59 -6.09
C MET A 40 12.30 8.60 -4.94
N PRO A 41 12.13 9.91 -5.21
CA PRO A 41 11.86 10.89 -4.17
C PRO A 41 10.56 10.56 -3.40
N PRO A 42 10.54 10.64 -2.05
CA PRO A 42 9.36 10.29 -1.24
C PRO A 42 8.08 11.11 -1.53
N THR A 43 8.22 12.26 -2.20
CA THR A 43 7.11 13.13 -2.59
C THR A 43 6.56 12.85 -3.99
N SER A 44 7.14 11.89 -4.70
CA SER A 44 6.76 11.53 -6.07
C SER A 44 5.54 10.61 -6.10
N PHE A 45 4.80 10.62 -7.23
CA PHE A 45 3.66 9.72 -7.40
C PHE A 45 4.11 8.28 -7.63
N GLU A 46 5.28 8.09 -8.20
CA GLU A 46 5.95 6.81 -8.42
C GLU A 46 6.34 6.17 -7.08
N PHE A 47 6.88 6.95 -6.14
CA PHE A 47 7.13 6.49 -4.78
C PHE A 47 5.85 6.02 -4.10
N ARG A 48 4.76 6.81 -4.21
CA ARG A 48 3.46 6.40 -3.70
C ARG A 48 2.96 5.12 -4.36
N ALA A 49 3.08 5.00 -5.68
CA ALA A 49 2.67 3.80 -6.40
C ALA A 49 3.44 2.56 -5.93
N GLY A 50 4.76 2.67 -5.76
CA GLY A 50 5.57 1.59 -5.20
C GLY A 50 5.17 1.25 -3.77
N ARG A 51 4.95 2.27 -2.94
CA ARG A 51 4.60 2.09 -1.53
C ARG A 51 3.25 1.42 -1.37
N ASP A 52 2.24 1.91 -2.08
CA ASP A 52 0.88 1.39 -1.99
C ASP A 52 0.81 -0.05 -2.56
N ALA A 53 1.57 -0.36 -3.63
CA ALA A 53 1.67 -1.71 -4.18
C ALA A 53 2.37 -2.70 -3.22
N LEU A 54 3.46 -2.27 -2.57
CA LEU A 54 4.13 -3.06 -1.54
C LEU A 54 3.25 -3.23 -0.30
N ALA A 55 2.63 -2.16 0.20
CA ALA A 55 1.77 -2.22 1.37
C ALA A 55 0.60 -3.20 1.16
N LEU A 56 -0.03 -3.18 -0.02
CA LEU A 56 -1.04 -4.19 -0.37
C LEU A 56 -0.48 -5.60 -0.40
N THR A 57 0.71 -5.79 -0.96
CA THR A 57 1.36 -7.11 -0.99
C THR A 57 1.63 -7.62 0.42
N VAL A 58 2.19 -6.79 1.29
CA VAL A 58 2.47 -7.12 2.70
C VAL A 58 1.16 -7.44 3.44
N PHE A 59 0.18 -6.55 3.36
CA PHE A 59 -1.11 -6.66 4.04
C PHE A 59 -1.88 -7.92 3.61
N LEU A 60 -2.02 -8.17 2.31
CA LEU A 60 -2.83 -9.29 1.80
C LEU A 60 -2.13 -10.66 1.93
N SER A 61 -0.80 -10.64 2.09
CA SER A 61 -0.01 -11.84 2.41
C SER A 61 -0.09 -12.23 3.89
N ASP A 62 -0.42 -11.29 4.78
CA ASP A 62 -0.54 -11.57 6.22
C ASP A 62 -1.94 -12.12 6.55
N THR A 63 -2.17 -13.40 6.23
CA THR A 63 -3.47 -14.04 6.41
C THR A 63 -3.82 -14.40 7.85
N GLU A 64 -2.88 -14.28 8.80
CA GLU A 64 -3.05 -14.73 10.19
C GLU A 64 -2.70 -13.65 11.24
N GLY A 65 -2.47 -12.39 10.83
CA GLY A 65 -2.10 -11.30 11.76
C GLY A 65 -0.69 -11.46 12.34
N GLU A 66 0.20 -12.10 11.58
CA GLU A 66 1.51 -12.60 11.98
C GLU A 66 2.68 -11.69 11.61
N LEU A 67 2.44 -10.40 11.28
CA LEU A 67 3.49 -9.38 11.05
C LEU A 67 4.28 -9.00 12.32
N SER A 68 4.67 -9.99 13.14
CA SER A 68 5.71 -9.84 14.15
C SER A 68 7.08 -9.87 13.46
N GLY A 69 7.92 -8.86 13.72
CA GLY A 69 9.11 -8.49 12.92
C GLY A 69 10.14 -9.59 12.58
N VAL A 70 10.12 -10.75 13.24
CA VAL A 70 10.98 -11.90 12.89
C VAL A 70 10.50 -12.63 11.62
N ARG A 71 9.20 -12.56 11.28
CA ARG A 71 8.64 -13.20 10.09
C ARG A 71 8.75 -12.36 8.82
N VAL A 72 8.98 -11.05 8.92
CA VAL A 72 9.15 -10.17 7.75
C VAL A 72 10.24 -10.71 6.80
N VAL A 73 11.39 -11.09 7.34
CA VAL A 73 12.50 -11.65 6.55
C VAL A 73 12.11 -12.98 5.88
N SER A 74 11.31 -13.80 6.55
CA SER A 74 10.84 -15.06 5.98
C SER A 74 9.78 -14.87 4.88
N GLN A 75 9.09 -13.72 4.88
CA GLN A 75 8.07 -13.38 3.89
C GLN A 75 8.62 -12.64 2.67
N LEU A 76 9.88 -12.17 2.70
CA LEU A 76 10.50 -11.45 1.57
C LEU A 76 10.49 -12.28 0.28
N GLU A 77 10.78 -13.58 0.36
CA GLU A 77 10.72 -14.50 -0.80
C GLU A 77 9.31 -14.61 -1.39
N THR A 78 8.29 -14.62 -0.53
CA THR A 78 6.87 -14.60 -0.93
C THR A 78 6.56 -13.29 -1.66
N TRP A 79 6.97 -12.15 -1.10
CA TRP A 79 6.73 -10.84 -1.71
C TRP A 79 7.49 -10.66 -3.02
N LEU A 80 8.73 -11.14 -3.13
CA LEU A 80 9.48 -11.16 -4.38
C LEU A 80 8.74 -11.97 -5.45
N SER A 81 8.25 -13.15 -5.09
CA SER A 81 7.48 -14.00 -6.00
C SER A 81 6.18 -13.34 -6.48
N LEU A 82 5.49 -12.62 -5.59
CA LEU A 82 4.25 -11.91 -5.93
C LEU A 82 4.50 -10.67 -6.78
N THR A 83 5.62 -9.97 -6.56
CA THR A 83 5.96 -8.72 -7.27
C THR A 83 6.70 -8.94 -8.59
N ALA A 84 7.22 -10.14 -8.84
CA ALA A 84 7.95 -10.48 -10.08
C ALA A 84 7.05 -10.63 -11.32
N TYR A 85 5.73 -10.77 -11.17
CA TYR A 85 4.81 -11.03 -12.28
C TYR A 85 3.65 -10.03 -12.31
N ASP A 86 3.67 -9.09 -13.28
CA ASP A 86 2.67 -8.01 -13.39
C ASP A 86 1.20 -8.48 -13.40
N GLN A 87 0.82 -9.33 -14.37
CA GLN A 87 -0.59 -9.73 -14.57
C GLN A 87 -1.14 -10.61 -13.44
N PRO A 88 -0.39 -11.62 -12.95
CA PRO A 88 -0.82 -12.42 -11.80
C PRO A 88 -1.04 -11.60 -10.53
N TRP A 89 -0.26 -10.52 -10.32
CA TRP A 89 -0.37 -9.71 -9.11
C TRP A 89 -1.70 -8.98 -9.02
N ARG A 90 -2.15 -8.31 -10.09
CA ARG A 90 -3.44 -7.59 -10.09
C ARG A 90 -4.62 -8.53 -9.84
N GLU A 91 -4.63 -9.69 -10.49
CA GLU A 91 -5.68 -10.70 -10.29
C GLU A 91 -5.66 -11.24 -8.86
N TRP A 92 -4.47 -11.47 -8.31
CA TRP A 92 -4.27 -11.90 -6.93
C TRP A 92 -4.79 -10.86 -5.92
N VAL A 93 -4.41 -9.58 -6.07
CA VAL A 93 -4.91 -8.50 -5.20
C VAL A 93 -6.43 -8.42 -5.25
N GLY A 94 -7.00 -8.40 -6.47
CA GLY A 94 -8.45 -8.34 -6.65
C GLY A 94 -9.18 -9.53 -6.01
N GLY A 95 -8.63 -10.75 -6.16
CA GLY A 95 -9.17 -11.96 -5.52
C GLY A 95 -9.12 -11.88 -3.99
N ARG A 96 -7.97 -11.52 -3.43
CA ARG A 96 -7.78 -11.41 -1.97
C ARG A 96 -8.64 -10.30 -1.35
N MET A 97 -8.76 -9.15 -2.00
CA MET A 97 -9.65 -8.07 -1.57
C MET A 97 -11.12 -8.50 -1.56
N ALA A 98 -11.56 -9.25 -2.58
CA ALA A 98 -12.91 -9.78 -2.64
C ALA A 98 -13.18 -10.81 -1.54
N GLU A 99 -12.23 -11.71 -1.28
CA GLU A 99 -12.31 -12.69 -0.19
C GLU A 99 -12.43 -12.01 1.18
N LEU A 100 -11.55 -11.05 1.48
CA LEU A 100 -11.55 -10.33 2.76
C LEU A 100 -12.82 -9.49 2.92
N THR A 101 -13.30 -8.85 1.85
CA THR A 101 -14.56 -8.09 1.88
C THR A 101 -15.76 -9.00 2.14
N ALA A 102 -15.80 -10.19 1.55
CA ALA A 102 -16.85 -11.17 1.82
C ALA A 102 -16.81 -11.67 3.28
N GLN A 103 -15.61 -11.87 3.84
CA GLN A 103 -15.44 -12.23 5.25
C GLN A 103 -15.88 -11.10 6.19
N ALA A 104 -15.44 -9.86 5.92
CA ALA A 104 -15.83 -8.68 6.69
C ALA A 104 -17.34 -8.42 6.66
N ALA A 105 -18.02 -8.73 5.54
CA ALA A 105 -19.47 -8.63 5.44
C ALA A 105 -20.24 -9.60 6.36
N THR A 106 -19.58 -10.64 6.89
CA THR A 106 -20.17 -11.54 7.91
C THR A 106 -19.96 -11.04 9.34
N SER A 107 -19.10 -10.04 9.54
CA SER A 107 -18.86 -9.37 10.81
C SER A 107 -19.82 -8.18 10.99
N GLU A 108 -20.26 -7.93 12.23
CA GLU A 108 -21.08 -6.75 12.55
C GLU A 108 -20.24 -5.45 12.67
N THR A 109 -18.92 -5.59 12.74
CA THR A 109 -17.99 -4.46 12.89
C THR A 109 -17.25 -4.20 11.58
N PRO A 110 -17.23 -2.94 11.07
CA PRO A 110 -16.42 -2.56 9.93
C PRO A 110 -14.93 -2.84 10.17
N ASP A 111 -14.23 -3.30 9.14
CA ASP A 111 -12.78 -3.48 9.16
C ASP A 111 -12.09 -2.21 8.62
N PRO A 112 -11.48 -1.37 9.47
CA PRO A 112 -10.84 -0.13 9.05
C PRO A 112 -9.55 -0.37 8.26
N ASP A 113 -8.84 -1.49 8.49
CA ASP A 113 -7.63 -1.84 7.76
C ASP A 113 -7.97 -2.19 6.30
N LEU A 114 -9.02 -2.99 6.11
CA LEU A 114 -9.52 -3.35 4.79
C LEU A 114 -10.05 -2.14 4.01
N ALA A 115 -10.66 -1.16 4.69
CA ALA A 115 -11.12 0.07 4.06
C ALA A 115 -9.96 0.89 3.48
N LEU A 116 -8.86 1.04 4.24
CA LEU A 116 -7.66 1.75 3.78
C LEU A 116 -6.96 1.00 2.65
N ALA A 117 -6.85 -0.33 2.75
CA ALA A 117 -6.34 -1.17 1.68
C ALA A 117 -7.17 -1.03 0.39
N GLY A 118 -8.51 -0.96 0.52
CA GLY A 118 -9.42 -0.74 -0.60
C GLY A 118 -9.23 0.61 -1.28
N ASP A 119 -9.01 1.67 -0.50
CA ASP A 119 -8.71 3.00 -1.04
C ASP A 119 -7.36 3.05 -1.78
N ALA A 120 -6.33 2.40 -1.24
CA ALA A 120 -5.04 2.27 -1.91
C ALA A 120 -5.15 1.47 -3.22
N TRP A 121 -5.87 0.34 -3.18
CA TRP A 121 -6.11 -0.48 -4.38
C TRP A 121 -6.84 0.30 -5.47
N ARG A 122 -7.92 0.99 -5.09
CA ARG A 122 -8.69 1.84 -6.01
C ARG A 122 -7.82 2.95 -6.59
N TRP A 123 -6.99 3.61 -5.78
CA TRP A 123 -6.09 4.66 -6.28
C TRP A 123 -5.11 4.10 -7.31
N LEU A 124 -4.55 2.91 -7.08
CA LEU A 124 -3.62 2.26 -8.00
C LEU A 124 -4.27 1.85 -9.33
N GLU A 125 -5.52 1.41 -9.31
CA GLU A 125 -6.28 1.03 -10.51
C GLU A 125 -6.77 2.25 -11.32
N GLU A 126 -7.25 3.29 -10.64
CA GLU A 126 -7.91 4.44 -11.28
C GLU A 126 -6.93 5.53 -11.70
N THR A 127 -5.74 5.58 -11.10
CA THR A 127 -4.76 6.63 -11.40
C THR A 127 -3.83 6.18 -12.52
N GLU A 128 -3.78 6.96 -13.59
CA GLU A 128 -2.76 6.83 -14.61
C GLU A 128 -1.61 7.80 -14.32
N LEU A 129 -0.39 7.27 -14.35
CA LEU A 129 0.84 8.02 -14.24
C LEU A 129 1.49 8.08 -15.62
N LEU A 130 2.09 9.23 -15.92
CA LEU A 130 2.98 9.33 -17.05
C LEU A 130 4.18 8.44 -16.73
N ALA A 131 4.42 7.39 -17.51
CA ALA A 131 5.61 6.58 -17.33
C ALA A 131 6.82 7.54 -17.45
N PRO A 132 7.58 7.79 -16.36
CA PRO A 132 8.87 8.44 -16.54
C PRO A 132 9.73 7.50 -17.39
N ASP A 133 10.64 8.05 -18.20
CA ASP A 133 11.72 7.22 -18.75
C ASP A 133 12.49 6.63 -17.56
N LEU A 134 12.19 5.38 -17.20
CA LEU A 134 12.87 4.63 -16.14
C LEU A 134 14.34 4.35 -16.51
N ASP A 135 14.73 4.67 -17.76
CA ASP A 135 16.12 4.69 -18.25
C ASP A 135 16.88 5.99 -17.91
N ALA A 136 16.23 6.98 -17.29
CA ALA A 136 16.90 8.22 -16.88
C ALA A 136 17.78 7.98 -15.64
N VAL A 137 19.01 7.52 -15.89
CA VAL A 137 20.06 7.31 -14.89
C VAL A 137 20.27 8.58 -14.04
N PRO A 138 20.20 8.51 -12.71
CA PRO A 138 20.53 9.64 -11.84
C PRO A 138 22.03 9.90 -11.92
N GLY A 139 22.44 10.88 -12.73
CA GLY A 139 23.85 11.28 -12.88
C GLY A 139 24.29 11.72 -14.28
N GLY A 140 23.45 11.57 -15.31
CA GLY A 140 23.73 12.07 -16.66
C GLY A 140 23.38 13.54 -16.80
N GLY A 141 24.38 14.41 -16.90
CA GLY A 141 24.19 15.85 -17.11
C GLY A 141 23.25 16.15 -18.27
N ALA A 142 22.44 17.20 -18.11
CA ALA A 142 21.43 17.68 -19.05
C ALA A 142 21.84 17.53 -20.53
N ALA A 143 21.41 16.42 -21.14
CA ALA A 143 21.48 16.23 -22.58
C ALA A 143 20.33 17.03 -23.19
N ARG A 144 20.72 18.20 -23.69
CA ARG A 144 19.92 19.12 -24.47
C ARG A 144 19.34 18.41 -25.71
N GLY A 145 18.03 18.18 -25.70
CA GLY A 145 17.23 17.90 -26.89
C GLY A 145 16.96 16.41 -27.13
N GLU A 146 16.03 15.85 -26.37
CA GLU A 146 15.38 14.58 -26.73
C GLU A 146 13.92 14.89 -27.03
N GLU A 147 13.49 14.50 -28.23
CA GLU A 147 12.12 14.62 -28.69
C GLU A 147 11.20 13.98 -27.64
N GLU A 148 10.17 14.73 -27.25
CA GLU A 148 9.12 14.30 -26.35
C GLU A 148 8.43 13.08 -26.99
N GLY A 149 8.95 11.88 -26.70
CA GLY A 149 8.39 10.61 -27.16
C GLY A 149 6.91 10.49 -26.75
N PRO A 150 6.14 9.58 -27.39
CA PRO A 150 4.72 9.45 -27.09
C PRO A 150 4.52 9.20 -25.60
N LYS A 151 3.86 10.16 -24.92
CA LYS A 151 3.53 10.10 -23.49
C LYS A 151 2.65 8.87 -23.22
N VAL A 152 3.25 7.80 -22.71
CA VAL A 152 2.53 6.58 -22.36
C VAL A 152 1.94 6.75 -20.96
N TRP A 153 0.63 6.96 -20.91
CA TRP A 153 -0.13 6.90 -19.67
C TRP A 153 -0.31 5.44 -19.27
N THR A 154 0.09 5.13 -18.05
CA THR A 154 0.09 3.77 -17.54
C THR A 154 -0.58 3.76 -16.16
N PRO A 155 -1.44 2.78 -15.85
CA PRO A 155 -1.98 2.63 -14.50
C PRO A 155 -0.87 2.59 -13.45
N ALA A 156 -1.08 3.26 -12.31
CA ALA A 156 -0.08 3.44 -11.27
C ALA A 156 0.48 2.10 -10.77
N TRP A 157 -0.33 1.05 -10.67
CA TRP A 157 0.14 -0.28 -10.26
C TRP A 157 1.22 -0.87 -11.16
N ARG A 158 1.21 -0.60 -12.47
CA ARG A 158 2.24 -1.13 -13.40
C ARG A 158 3.60 -0.47 -13.21
N LEU A 159 3.64 0.75 -12.68
CA LEU A 159 4.91 1.39 -12.27
C LEU A 159 5.26 1.03 -10.83
N GLY A 160 4.27 0.98 -9.95
CA GLY A 160 4.47 0.67 -8.54
C GLY A 160 5.01 -0.74 -8.30
N LEU A 161 4.55 -1.72 -9.06
CA LEU A 161 4.95 -3.11 -8.87
C LEU A 161 6.45 -3.37 -9.12
N PRO A 162 7.06 -2.96 -10.26
CA PRO A 162 8.50 -3.12 -10.45
C PRO A 162 9.32 -2.29 -9.46
N LEU A 163 8.84 -1.10 -9.06
CA LEU A 163 9.50 -0.31 -8.01
C LEU A 163 9.50 -1.05 -6.67
N GLY A 164 8.37 -1.65 -6.30
CA GLY A 164 8.26 -2.47 -5.11
C GLY A 164 9.17 -3.70 -5.15
N HIS A 165 9.20 -4.39 -6.29
CA HIS A 165 10.08 -5.53 -6.52
C HIS A 165 11.56 -5.18 -6.34
N LEU A 166 12.00 -4.07 -6.94
CA LEU A 166 13.36 -3.56 -6.80
C LEU A 166 13.68 -3.17 -5.36
N ALA A 167 12.75 -2.54 -4.64
CA ALA A 167 12.96 -2.15 -3.25
C ALA A 167 13.19 -3.37 -2.34
N ILE A 168 12.47 -4.47 -2.57
CA ILE A 168 12.69 -5.72 -1.84
C ILE A 168 14.07 -6.32 -2.15
N HIS A 169 14.51 -6.25 -3.41
CA HIS A 169 15.82 -6.75 -3.83
C HIS A 169 17.02 -5.96 -3.27
N LEU A 170 16.83 -4.68 -2.95
CA LEU A 170 17.88 -3.78 -2.46
C LEU A 170 17.99 -3.75 -0.93
N PHE A 171 17.03 -4.34 -0.22
CA PHE A 171 16.98 -4.43 1.23
C PHE A 171 17.77 -5.65 1.76
#